data_AF-A0A8E2JCQ8-F1
#
_entry.id   AF-A0A8E2JCQ8-F1
#
_cell.length_a   1.000
_cell.length_b   1.000
_cell.length_c   1.000
_cell.angle_alpha   90.00
_cell.angle_beta   90.00
_cell.angle_gamma   90.00
#
_symmetry.space_group_name_H-M   'P 1'
#
loop_
_entity.id
_entity.type
_entity.pdbx_description
1 polymer ?
#
loop_
_entity_poly.entity_id
_entity_poly.type
_entity_poly.pdbx_seq_one_letter_code
_entity_poly.pdbx_strand_id
1 'polypeptide(L)'
;FDKVLTAVTSWHPPLCFRKVDEGGARQAVLRQRPVLTTFRLSAPGWERFSNHFRTVRRSILTHQDMSPYSSLPGAGSHVDVLISCDSRSLKFLNSWGHDWGDHGCFRVEDYAVLELDEASGESIVCFYDVYNAAYDLTAEE
;
A
#
# COMPACT_ATOMS: atom_id res chain seq x y z
N PHE A 1 -11.94 -5.71 -2.90
CA PHE A 1 -11.78 -4.76 -1.79
C PHE A 1 -12.87 -3.67 -1.83
N ASP A 2 -13.20 -3.15 -3.02
CA ASP A 2 -14.19 -2.08 -3.24
C ASP A 2 -15.53 -2.25 -2.51
N LYS A 3 -16.14 -3.44 -2.52
CA LYS A 3 -17.39 -3.71 -1.81
C LYS A 3 -17.31 -3.41 -0.31
N VAL A 4 -16.16 -3.66 0.31
CA VAL A 4 -15.93 -3.37 1.74
C VAL A 4 -15.87 -1.86 1.95
N LEU A 5 -15.13 -1.12 1.11
CA LEU A 5 -15.06 0.34 1.20
C LEU A 5 -16.43 0.98 0.97
N THR A 6 -17.21 0.51 -0.01
CA THR A 6 -18.59 0.97 -0.23
C THR A 6 -19.49 0.74 0.98
N ALA A 7 -19.34 -0.39 1.67
CA ALA A 7 -20.09 -0.63 2.91
C ALA A 7 -19.68 0.36 4.01
N VAL A 8 -18.37 0.60 4.18
CA VAL A 8 -17.85 1.54 5.19
C VAL A 8 -18.34 2.97 4.94
N THR A 9 -18.35 3.44 3.69
CA THR A 9 -18.85 4.79 3.37
C THR A 9 -20.35 4.94 3.63
N SER A 10 -21.13 3.85 3.58
CA SER A 10 -22.54 3.90 3.97
C SER A 10 -22.75 4.10 5.48
N TRP A 11 -21.82 3.61 6.30
CA TRP A 11 -21.86 3.76 7.76
C TRP A 11 -21.22 5.07 8.23
N HIS A 12 -20.34 5.64 7.42
CA HIS A 12 -19.63 6.88 7.69
C HIS A 12 -19.76 7.83 6.50
N PRO A 13 -20.93 8.48 6.29
CA PRO A 13 -21.25 9.22 5.06
C PRO A 13 -20.27 10.33 4.63
N PRO A 14 -19.58 11.05 5.54
CA PRO A 14 -18.55 12.01 5.13
C PRO A 14 -17.33 11.35 4.49
N LEU A 15 -17.10 10.06 4.80
CA LEU A 15 -15.98 9.29 4.27
C LEU A 15 -16.28 8.88 2.83
N CYS A 16 -15.35 9.20 1.95
CA CYS A 16 -15.36 8.83 0.55
C CYS A 16 -14.05 8.14 0.20
N PHE A 17 -14.04 7.41 -0.91
CA PHE A 17 -12.82 6.84 -1.44
C PHE A 17 -12.81 6.89 -2.96
N ARG A 18 -11.61 6.89 -3.54
CA ARG A 18 -11.42 6.73 -4.98
C ARG A 18 -10.18 5.90 -5.23
N LYS A 19 -10.24 5.04 -6.25
CA LYS A 19 -9.05 4.34 -6.74
C LYS A 19 -8.15 5.34 -7.47
N VAL A 20 -6.85 5.32 -7.18
CA VAL A 20 -5.85 6.21 -7.77
C VAL A 20 -4.64 5.41 -8.25
N ASP A 21 -3.84 6.01 -9.11
CA ASP A 21 -2.50 5.52 -9.44
C ASP A 21 -1.48 5.93 -8.35
N GLU A 22 -0.21 5.54 -8.52
CA GLU A 22 0.85 5.90 -7.57
C GLU A 22 1.00 7.43 -7.43
N GLY A 23 0.86 8.16 -8.54
CA GLY A 23 0.92 9.63 -8.54
C GLY A 23 -0.15 10.23 -7.64
N GLY A 24 -1.41 9.81 -7.82
CA GLY A 24 -2.53 10.21 -6.97
C GLY A 24 -2.37 9.77 -5.52
N ALA A 25 -1.83 8.58 -5.27
CA ALA A 25 -1.51 8.10 -3.92
C ALA A 25 -0.50 9.01 -3.21
N ARG A 26 0.59 9.37 -3.89
CA ARG A 26 1.60 10.32 -3.38
C ARG A 26 0.98 11.68 -3.09
N GLN A 27 0.13 12.19 -3.98
CA GLN A 27 -0.57 13.46 -3.76
C GLN A 27 -1.51 13.42 -2.54
N ALA A 28 -2.24 12.32 -2.35
CA ALA A 28 -3.11 12.14 -1.18
C ALA A 28 -2.30 12.14 0.12
N VAL A 29 -1.18 11.43 0.17
CA VAL A 29 -0.26 11.40 1.32
C VAL A 29 0.31 12.80 1.63
N LEU A 30 0.71 13.57 0.61
CA LEU A 30 1.18 14.96 0.78
C LEU A 30 0.09 15.87 1.36
N ARG A 31 -1.18 15.57 1.08
CA ARG A 31 -2.36 16.24 1.67
C ARG A 31 -2.77 15.66 3.02
N GLN A 32 -1.92 14.83 3.64
CA GLN A 32 -2.17 14.17 4.91
C GLN A 32 -3.41 13.26 4.90
N ARG A 33 -3.78 12.74 3.72
CA ARG A 33 -4.87 11.78 3.58
C ARG A 33 -4.33 10.35 3.61
N PRO A 34 -4.96 9.43 4.34
CA PRO A 34 -4.56 8.03 4.34
C PRO A 34 -4.86 7.41 2.98
N VAL A 35 -3.91 6.62 2.48
CA VAL A 35 -4.11 5.83 1.26
C VAL A 35 -4.09 4.35 1.64
N LEU A 36 -5.19 3.66 1.41
CA LEU A 36 -5.22 2.20 1.55
C LEU A 36 -4.56 1.58 0.33
N THR A 37 -3.70 0.59 0.55
CA THR A 37 -2.98 -0.10 -0.50
C THR A 37 -3.19 -1.59 -0.36
N THR A 38 -3.64 -2.22 -1.44
CA THR A 38 -3.79 -3.67 -1.51
C THR A 38 -2.75 -4.23 -2.45
N PHE A 39 -2.15 -5.36 -2.12
CA PHE A 39 -1.21 -6.05 -2.98
C PHE A 39 -1.26 -7.56 -2.74
N ARG A 40 -0.65 -8.33 -3.64
CA ARG A 40 -0.58 -9.78 -3.59
C ARG A 40 0.85 -10.22 -3.84
N LEU A 41 1.32 -11.20 -3.07
CA LEU A 41 2.63 -11.81 -3.32
C LEU A 41 2.49 -13.33 -3.49
N SER A 42 3.49 -13.93 -4.15
CA SER A 42 3.70 -15.37 -4.16
C SER A 42 4.07 -15.88 -2.77
N ALA A 43 3.90 -17.19 -2.51
CA ALA A 43 4.27 -17.78 -1.22
C ALA A 43 5.75 -17.50 -0.82
N PRO A 44 6.75 -17.74 -1.69
CA PRO A 44 8.13 -17.37 -1.38
C PRO A 44 8.35 -15.84 -1.34
N GLY A 45 7.58 -15.06 -2.10
CA GLY A 45 7.58 -13.60 -1.99
C GLY A 45 7.16 -13.12 -0.60
N TRP A 46 6.11 -13.71 -0.01
CA TRP A 46 5.68 -13.43 1.36
C TRP A 46 6.74 -13.80 2.40
N GLU A 47 7.42 -14.92 2.22
CA GLU A 47 8.52 -15.34 3.09
C GLU A 47 9.68 -14.33 3.02
N ARG A 48 10.10 -13.96 1.79
CA ARG A 48 11.14 -12.94 1.57
C ARG A 48 10.78 -11.61 2.21
N PHE A 49 9.58 -11.08 1.92
CA PHE A 49 9.06 -9.83 2.45
C PHE A 49 9.07 -9.83 3.98
N SER A 50 8.48 -10.86 4.59
CA SER A 50 8.37 -10.97 6.05
C SER A 50 9.73 -11.09 6.72
N ASN A 51 10.65 -11.86 6.13
CA ASN A 51 11.98 -12.06 6.69
C ASN A 51 12.88 -10.82 6.55
N HIS A 52 12.77 -10.07 5.46
CA HIS A 52 13.50 -8.80 5.28
C HIS A 52 13.20 -7.86 6.45
N PHE A 53 11.93 -7.57 6.74
CA PHE A 53 11.58 -6.63 7.82
C PHE A 53 11.72 -7.19 9.24
N ARG A 54 11.88 -8.50 9.41
CA ARG A 54 12.30 -9.06 10.72
C ARG A 54 13.79 -8.85 10.99
N THR A 55 14.62 -8.94 9.95
CA THR A 55 16.09 -8.93 10.07
C THR A 55 16.68 -7.52 9.93
N VAL A 56 16.21 -6.75 8.96
CA VAL A 56 16.67 -5.40 8.63
C VAL A 56 15.49 -4.42 8.66
N ARG A 57 14.90 -4.26 9.85
CA ARG A 57 13.65 -3.53 10.13
C ARG A 57 13.48 -2.16 9.46
N ARG A 58 14.56 -1.42 9.25
CA ARG A 58 14.54 -0.03 8.75
C ARG A 58 15.00 0.11 7.29
N SER A 59 15.43 -0.96 6.63
CA SER A 59 15.86 -0.87 5.23
C SER A 59 14.67 -0.72 4.29
N ILE A 60 14.99 -0.25 3.09
CA ILE A 60 14.06 -0.20 1.97
C ILE A 60 14.15 -1.56 1.26
N LEU A 61 13.01 -2.24 1.12
CA LEU A 61 12.91 -3.42 0.28
C LEU A 61 12.90 -2.99 -1.19
N THR A 62 13.79 -3.57 -1.98
CA THR A 62 14.07 -3.12 -3.36
C THR A 62 13.48 -4.06 -4.40
N HIS A 63 13.46 -3.61 -5.64
CA HIS A 63 13.16 -4.46 -6.80
C HIS A 63 14.03 -5.71 -6.86
N GLN A 64 15.33 -5.54 -6.61
CA GLN A 64 16.29 -6.64 -6.66
C GLN A 64 15.96 -7.72 -5.61
N ASP A 65 15.42 -7.33 -4.47
CA ASP A 65 15.02 -8.27 -3.41
C ASP A 65 13.81 -9.12 -3.78
N MET A 66 12.91 -8.61 -4.62
CA MET A 66 11.60 -9.19 -4.89
C MET A 66 11.44 -9.76 -6.31
N SER A 67 12.24 -9.31 -7.28
CA SER A 67 12.16 -9.76 -8.68
C SER A 67 12.30 -11.27 -8.90
N PRO A 68 13.03 -12.06 -8.08
CA PRO A 68 13.03 -13.52 -8.23
C PRO A 68 11.67 -14.18 -7.94
N TYR A 69 10.72 -13.44 -7.34
CA TYR A 69 9.45 -13.97 -6.84
C TYR A 69 8.22 -13.37 -7.52
N SER A 70 8.39 -12.36 -8.39
CA SER A 70 7.31 -11.60 -9.05
C SER A 70 6.56 -12.43 -10.10
N SER A 71 7.26 -13.30 -10.82
CA SER A 71 6.67 -14.17 -11.87
C SER A 71 6.02 -15.45 -11.33
N LEU A 72 6.07 -15.66 -10.01
CA LEU A 72 5.49 -16.84 -9.39
C LEU A 72 3.99 -16.65 -9.08
N PRO A 73 3.20 -17.74 -9.05
CA PRO A 73 1.77 -17.64 -8.76
C PRO A 73 1.51 -16.96 -7.41
N GLY A 74 0.60 -15.99 -7.39
CA GLY A 74 0.19 -15.30 -6.17
C GLY A 74 -0.48 -16.25 -5.17
N ALA A 75 -0.08 -16.17 -3.90
CA ALA A 75 -0.56 -17.08 -2.85
C ALA A 75 -1.40 -16.39 -1.76
N GLY A 76 -1.24 -15.08 -1.58
CA GLY A 76 -2.00 -14.32 -0.58
C GLY A 76 -1.99 -12.83 -0.88
N SER A 77 -3.07 -12.16 -0.47
CA SER A 77 -3.21 -10.70 -0.55
C SER A 77 -3.18 -10.07 0.84
N HIS A 78 -2.79 -8.81 0.89
CA HIS A 78 -2.76 -8.02 2.12
C HIS A 78 -3.15 -6.57 1.85
N VAL A 79 -3.47 -5.85 2.93
CA VAL A 79 -3.87 -4.45 2.90
C VAL A 79 -3.11 -3.68 3.96
N ASP A 80 -2.47 -2.59 3.55
CA ASP A 80 -1.71 -1.69 4.40
C ASP A 80 -2.08 -0.22 4.12
N VAL A 81 -1.60 0.69 4.95
CA VAL A 81 -1.83 2.14 4.78
C VAL A 81 -0.54 2.81 4.33
N LEU A 82 -0.52 3.42 3.15
CA LEU A 82 0.56 4.31 2.75
C LEU A 82 0.43 5.62 3.55
N ILE A 83 1.48 5.94 4.32
CA ILE A 83 1.46 7.05 5.30
C ILE A 83 2.51 8.13 5.03
N SER A 84 3.55 7.83 4.25
CA SER A 84 4.52 8.82 3.78
C SER A 84 5.22 8.34 2.52
N CYS A 85 5.71 9.27 1.72
CA CYS A 85 6.49 8.98 0.53
C CYS A 85 7.59 10.02 0.35
N ASP A 86 8.71 9.60 -0.20
CA ASP A 86 9.77 10.48 -0.68
C ASP A 86 10.18 10.08 -2.10
N SER A 87 11.19 10.76 -2.66
CA SER A 87 11.65 10.51 -4.04
C SER A 87 12.28 9.13 -4.24
N ARG A 88 12.50 8.36 -3.18
CA ARG A 88 13.21 7.07 -3.22
C ARG A 88 12.42 5.91 -2.63
N SER A 89 11.27 6.18 -2.01
CA SER A 89 10.51 5.14 -1.32
C SER A 89 9.09 5.53 -0.94
N LEU A 90 8.31 4.48 -0.70
CA LEU A 90 6.97 4.50 -0.11
C LEU A 90 7.05 3.86 1.28
N LYS A 91 6.46 4.50 2.29
CA LYS A 91 6.39 3.97 3.67
C LYS A 91 4.95 3.64 4.04
N PHE A 92 4.77 2.40 4.47
CA PHE A 92 3.48 1.82 4.81
C PHE A 92 3.40 1.52 6.31
N LEU A 93 2.22 1.70 6.89
CA LEU A 93 1.83 1.20 8.19
C LEU A 93 1.13 -0.15 8.00
N ASN A 94 1.67 -1.18 8.65
CA ASN A 94 1.14 -2.54 8.64
C ASN A 94 0.31 -2.81 9.91
N SER A 95 -0.50 -3.87 9.86
CA SER A 95 -1.37 -4.36 10.91
C SER A 95 -0.78 -5.51 11.75
N TRP A 96 0.50 -5.84 11.60
CA TRP A 96 1.17 -6.95 12.33
C TRP A 96 1.77 -6.56 13.68
N GLY A 97 1.29 -5.46 14.24
CA GLY A 97 1.71 -4.95 15.55
C GLY A 97 2.96 -4.08 15.51
N HIS A 98 3.15 -3.34 16.59
CA HIS A 98 4.20 -2.34 16.73
C HIS A 98 5.62 -2.96 16.67
N ASP A 99 5.79 -4.19 17.13
CA ASP A 99 7.11 -4.81 17.23
C ASP A 99 7.62 -5.41 15.91
N TRP A 100 6.81 -5.35 14.84
CA TRP A 100 7.19 -5.78 13.50
C TRP A 100 7.76 -4.60 12.68
N GLY A 101 8.80 -4.86 11.86
CA GLY A 101 9.41 -3.82 11.03
C GLY A 101 9.96 -2.64 11.83
N ASP A 102 9.83 -1.44 11.27
CA ASP A 102 10.15 -0.16 11.91
C ASP A 102 8.92 0.37 12.65
N HIS A 103 8.69 -0.11 13.86
CA HIS A 103 7.57 0.31 14.72
C HIS A 103 6.19 0.08 14.07
N GLY A 104 5.98 -1.10 13.48
CA GLY A 104 4.78 -1.46 12.72
C GLY A 104 4.80 -0.99 11.26
N CYS A 105 5.84 -0.28 10.83
CA CYS A 105 5.94 0.23 9.46
C CYS A 105 6.97 -0.54 8.62
N PHE A 106 6.85 -0.43 7.29
CA PHE A 106 7.87 -0.88 6.35
C PHE A 106 8.04 0.11 5.19
N ARG A 107 9.16 -0.02 4.46
CA ARG A 107 9.49 0.83 3.31
C ARG A 107 9.83 -0.02 2.10
N VAL A 108 9.33 0.39 0.94
CA VAL A 108 9.67 -0.19 -0.37
C VAL A 108 10.16 0.91 -1.30
N GLU A 109 10.98 0.55 -2.27
CA GLU A 109 11.55 1.48 -3.25
C GLU A 109 10.46 2.17 -4.07
N ASP A 110 9.52 1.40 -4.61
CA ASP A 110 8.30 1.87 -5.25
C ASP A 110 7.22 0.77 -5.20
N TYR A 111 6.06 1.03 -5.79
CA TYR A 111 4.93 0.10 -5.75
C TYR A 111 5.22 -1.23 -6.46
N ALA A 112 6.09 -1.23 -7.47
CA ALA A 112 6.34 -2.41 -8.28
C ALA A 112 7.17 -3.48 -7.53
N VAL A 113 7.78 -3.12 -6.38
CA VAL A 113 8.30 -4.10 -5.40
C VAL A 113 7.22 -5.04 -4.87
N LEU A 114 5.95 -4.60 -4.87
CA LEU A 114 4.79 -5.33 -4.38
C LEU A 114 3.93 -5.94 -5.51
N GLU A 115 4.40 -5.86 -6.75
CA GLU A 115 3.68 -6.29 -7.95
C GLU A 115 4.04 -7.74 -8.32
N LEU A 116 3.10 -8.45 -8.95
CA LEU A 116 3.37 -9.73 -9.59
C LEU A 116 3.30 -9.56 -11.10
N ASP A 117 4.10 -10.34 -11.82
CA ASP A 117 4.07 -10.39 -13.29
C ASP A 117 2.88 -11.27 -13.73
N GLU A 118 1.64 -10.80 -13.53
CA GLU A 118 0.45 -11.52 -13.99
C GLU A 118 0.15 -11.23 -15.48
N ALA A 119 -0.23 -12.30 -16.19
CA ALA A 119 -0.45 -12.27 -17.64
C ALA A 119 -1.63 -11.36 -18.08
N SER A 120 -2.49 -10.93 -17.16
CA SER A 120 -3.60 -10.03 -17.42
C SER A 120 -3.15 -8.60 -17.73
N GLY A 121 -1.92 -8.22 -17.36
CA GLY A 121 -1.39 -6.85 -17.51
C GLY A 121 -2.07 -5.81 -16.61
N GLU A 122 -3.00 -6.23 -15.75
CA GLU A 122 -3.59 -5.36 -14.73
C GLU A 122 -2.70 -5.36 -13.49
N SER A 123 -2.34 -4.16 -13.01
CA SER A 123 -1.64 -4.02 -11.73
C SER A 123 -2.54 -4.52 -10.60
N ILE A 124 -1.99 -5.43 -9.82
CA ILE A 124 -2.60 -6.03 -8.63
C ILE A 124 -2.42 -5.10 -7.43
N VAL A 125 -1.40 -4.24 -7.47
CA VAL A 125 -1.25 -3.17 -6.49
C VAL A 125 -2.30 -2.09 -6.76
N CYS A 126 -3.20 -1.89 -5.80
CA CYS A 126 -4.25 -0.88 -5.89
C CYS A 126 -4.09 0.15 -4.77
N PHE A 127 -4.21 1.42 -5.13
CA PHE A 127 -4.25 2.53 -4.18
C PHE A 127 -5.65 3.11 -4.09
N TYR A 128 -6.10 3.38 -2.87
CA TYR A 128 -7.39 4.00 -2.59
C TYR A 128 -7.15 5.23 -1.70
N ASP A 129 -7.29 6.42 -2.29
CA ASP A 129 -7.32 7.69 -1.57
C ASP A 129 -8.62 7.74 -0.77
N VAL A 130 -8.50 7.74 0.57
CA VAL A 130 -9.64 7.82 1.49
C VAL A 130 -9.68 9.23 2.06
N TYR A 131 -10.80 9.89 1.85
CA TYR A 131 -10.91 11.34 2.07
C TYR A 131 -12.26 11.71 2.66
N ASN A 132 -12.37 12.91 3.22
CA ASN A 132 -13.59 13.37 3.85
C ASN A 132 -14.20 14.52 3.05
N ALA A 133 -15.34 14.25 2.41
CA ALA A 133 -15.99 15.20 1.52
C ALA A 133 -16.38 16.52 2.22
N ALA A 134 -16.62 16.52 3.53
CA ALA A 134 -16.98 17.74 4.26
C ALA A 134 -15.79 18.64 4.56
N TYR A 135 -14.61 18.07 4.82
CA TYR A 135 -13.38 18.83 5.11
C TYR A 135 -12.62 19.23 3.85
N ASP A 136 -12.79 18.48 2.76
CA ASP A 136 -12.07 18.73 1.52
C ASP A 136 -12.71 19.81 0.63
N LEU A 137 -13.91 20.28 0.97
CA LEU A 137 -14.58 21.42 0.33
C LEU A 137 -14.07 22.78 0.84
N THR A 138 -13.43 22.84 2.01
CA THR A 138 -12.96 24.11 2.62
C THR A 138 -11.53 24.49 2.23
N ALA A 139 -10.91 23.75 1.31
CA ALA A 139 -9.56 24.04 0.81
C ALA A 139 -9.54 24.85 -0.49
N GLU A 140 -10.71 25.20 -1.03
CA GLU A 140 -10.90 26.12 -2.16
C GLU A 140 -11.53 27.44 -1.66
N GLU A 141 -10.82 28.19 -0.83
CA GLU A 141 -11.05 29.65 -0.62
C GLU A 141 -9.71 30.40 -0.54
#